data_AF-A0A3M0KS45-F1
#
_entry.id   AF-A0A3M0KS45-F1
#
_cell.length_a   1.000
_cell.length_b   1.000
_cell.length_c   1.000
_cell.angle_alpha   90.00
_cell.angle_beta   90.00
_cell.angle_gamma   90.00
#
_symmetry.space_group_name_H-M   'P 1'
#
loop_
_entity.id
_entity.type
_entity.pdbx_description
1 polymer ?
#
loop_
_entity_poly.entity_id
_entity_poly.type
_entity_poly.pdbx_seq_one_letter_code
_entity_poly.pdbx_strand_id
1 'polypeptide(L)'
;MSVRERFVHRDRMQEHHHKMRWKTLEEGIQKLREVAVLEVLFGRDGQHDNDPDKVRCTGQMLWNLATLGPSQYTTYIATIHPDTNRETVGSVANKLRNYESIICGPMQAQVSAVAKELKEDMREDMGRNNFHMASV
;
A
#
# COMPACT_ATOMS: atom_id res chain seq x y z
N MET A 1 -28.06 -2.60 -15.73
CA MET A 1 -26.89 -3.50 -15.81
C MET A 1 -27.30 -4.94 -15.58
N SER A 2 -27.04 -5.80 -16.58
CA SER A 2 -27.37 -7.24 -16.59
C SER A 2 -26.42 -8.05 -15.70
N VAL A 3 -26.84 -9.25 -15.26
CA VAL A 3 -26.01 -10.19 -14.49
C VAL A 3 -24.75 -10.59 -15.25
N ARG A 4 -24.85 -10.69 -16.59
CA ARG A 4 -23.75 -11.04 -17.49
C ARG A 4 -22.69 -9.94 -17.58
N GLU A 5 -23.10 -8.68 -17.55
CA GLU A 5 -22.19 -7.52 -17.52
C GLU A 5 -21.45 -7.43 -16.18
N ARG A 6 -22.15 -7.71 -15.05
CA ARG A 6 -21.53 -7.83 -13.72
C ARG A 6 -20.51 -8.97 -13.64
N PHE A 7 -20.71 -10.07 -14.38
CA PHE A 7 -19.81 -11.22 -14.38
C PHE A 7 -18.54 -10.95 -15.19
N VAL A 8 -18.66 -10.43 -16.42
CA VAL A 8 -17.51 -10.03 -17.25
C VAL A 8 -16.70 -8.91 -16.60
N HIS A 9 -17.36 -8.01 -15.87
CA HIS A 9 -16.72 -7.01 -15.04
C HIS A 9 -15.90 -7.63 -13.88
N ARG A 10 -16.46 -8.61 -13.17
CA ARG A 10 -15.76 -9.33 -12.08
C ARG A 10 -14.52 -10.08 -12.58
N ASP A 11 -14.60 -10.77 -13.72
CA ASP A 11 -13.46 -11.49 -14.33
C ASP A 11 -12.35 -10.53 -14.77
N ARG A 12 -12.68 -9.39 -15.38
CA ARG A 12 -11.69 -8.37 -15.77
C ARG A 12 -11.06 -7.67 -14.57
N MET A 13 -11.84 -7.44 -13.50
CA MET A 13 -11.29 -6.99 -12.22
C MET A 13 -10.31 -8.06 -11.69
N GLN A 14 -10.68 -9.34 -11.68
CA GLN A 14 -9.85 -10.46 -11.21
C GLN A 14 -8.54 -10.63 -11.99
N GLU A 15 -8.55 -10.38 -13.29
CA GLU A 15 -7.36 -10.40 -14.15
C GLU A 15 -6.42 -9.21 -13.83
N HIS A 16 -6.98 -8.05 -13.47
CA HIS A 16 -6.22 -6.93 -12.90
C HIS A 16 -5.69 -7.23 -11.48
N HIS A 17 -6.45 -7.94 -10.64
CA HIS A 17 -6.05 -8.37 -9.28
C HIS A 17 -4.76 -9.20 -9.26
N HIS A 18 -4.46 -10.00 -10.29
CA HIS A 18 -3.19 -10.73 -10.38
C HIS A 18 -1.97 -9.83 -10.63
N LYS A 19 -2.16 -8.60 -11.11
CA LYS A 19 -1.12 -7.56 -11.27
C LYS A 19 -1.11 -6.53 -10.13
N MET A 20 -1.95 -6.68 -9.11
CA MET A 20 -2.20 -5.66 -8.09
C MET A 20 -1.24 -5.64 -6.90
N ARG A 21 -0.15 -6.42 -6.92
CA ARG A 21 0.89 -6.23 -5.91
C ARG A 21 1.59 -4.90 -6.11
N TRP A 22 1.44 -4.00 -5.15
CA TRP A 22 2.15 -2.73 -5.10
C TRP A 22 3.28 -2.82 -4.08
N LYS A 23 4.40 -2.17 -4.36
CA LYS A 23 5.61 -2.21 -3.52
C LYS A 23 5.86 -0.88 -2.84
N THR A 24 5.45 0.21 -3.50
CA THR A 24 5.61 1.57 -3.00
C THR A 24 4.26 2.22 -2.73
N LEU A 25 4.22 3.18 -1.81
CA LEU A 25 3.00 3.90 -1.48
C LEU A 25 2.33 4.52 -2.72
N GLU A 26 3.11 5.17 -3.59
CA GLU A 26 2.56 5.84 -4.78
C GLU A 26 1.98 4.86 -5.79
N GLU A 27 2.58 3.66 -5.93
CA GLU A 27 1.95 2.58 -6.70
C GLU A 27 0.61 2.16 -6.08
N GLY A 28 0.55 2.00 -4.75
CA GLY A 28 -0.69 1.66 -4.04
C GLY A 28 -1.79 2.71 -4.23
N ILE A 29 -1.44 4.00 -4.15
CA ILE A 29 -2.37 5.12 -4.41
C ILE A 29 -2.84 5.10 -5.86
N GLN A 30 -1.93 4.89 -6.82
CA GLN A 30 -2.28 4.79 -8.22
C GLN A 30 -3.24 3.61 -8.48
N LYS A 31 -3.01 2.46 -7.85
CA LYS A 31 -3.92 1.30 -7.93
C LYS A 31 -5.28 1.58 -7.31
N LEU A 32 -5.33 2.28 -6.18
CA LEU A 32 -6.59 2.70 -5.58
C LEU A 32 -7.41 3.58 -6.54
N ARG A 33 -6.75 4.51 -7.26
CA ARG A 33 -7.38 5.35 -8.29
C ARG A 33 -7.84 4.53 -9.50
N GLU A 34 -7.04 3.58 -9.99
CA GLU A 34 -7.42 2.69 -11.09
C GLU A 34 -8.70 1.91 -10.75
N VAL A 35 -8.76 1.34 -9.54
CA VAL A 35 -9.96 0.62 -9.05
C VAL A 35 -11.15 1.57 -8.93
N ALA A 36 -10.95 2.81 -8.47
CA ALA A 36 -12.00 3.81 -8.37
C ALA A 36 -12.62 4.14 -9.72
N VAL A 37 -11.80 4.32 -10.77
CA VAL A 37 -12.27 4.57 -12.13
C VAL A 37 -13.13 3.40 -12.63
N LEU A 38 -12.70 2.17 -12.37
CA LEU A 38 -13.47 0.98 -12.73
C LEU A 38 -14.80 0.93 -11.95
N GLU A 39 -14.79 1.20 -10.65
CA GLU A 39 -16.02 1.25 -9.86
C GLU A 39 -16.99 2.37 -10.31
N VAL A 40 -16.49 3.51 -10.79
CA VAL A 40 -17.33 4.59 -11.36
C VAL A 40 -17.91 4.19 -12.71
N LEU A 41 -17.09 3.68 -13.64
CA LEU A 41 -17.52 3.28 -14.99
C LEU A 41 -18.57 2.17 -14.97
N PHE A 42 -18.49 1.30 -13.96
CA PHE A 42 -19.40 0.17 -13.78
C PHE A 42 -20.28 0.32 -12.54
N GLY A 43 -20.38 1.53 -11.98
CA GLY A 43 -21.14 1.84 -10.78
C GLY A 43 -22.62 2.05 -11.04
N ARG A 44 -23.44 2.01 -9.98
CA ARG A 44 -24.90 2.18 -10.07
C ARG A 44 -25.33 3.65 -10.14
N ASP A 45 -24.47 4.58 -9.73
CA ASP A 45 -24.91 5.91 -9.32
C ASP A 45 -24.66 7.03 -10.33
N GLY A 46 -23.94 6.79 -11.43
CA GLY A 46 -23.89 7.66 -12.63
C GLY A 46 -23.44 9.13 -12.45
N GLN A 47 -23.25 9.59 -11.22
CA GLN A 47 -22.85 10.93 -10.83
C GLN A 47 -21.54 10.86 -10.06
N HIS A 48 -20.45 10.85 -10.81
CA HIS A 48 -19.14 11.14 -10.26
C HIS A 48 -18.49 12.16 -11.17
N ASP A 49 -17.86 13.17 -10.57
CA ASP A 49 -16.87 13.99 -11.27
C ASP A 49 -15.82 13.05 -11.88
N ASN A 50 -15.23 13.40 -13.02
CA ASN A 50 -14.21 12.58 -13.69
C ASN A 50 -12.91 12.45 -12.86
N ASP A 51 -12.86 13.11 -11.70
CA ASP A 51 -11.78 13.02 -10.73
C ASP A 51 -11.91 11.77 -9.83
N PRO A 52 -11.00 10.77 -9.98
CA PRO A 52 -11.01 9.57 -9.14
C PRO A 52 -10.78 9.86 -7.65
N ASP A 53 -10.19 11.00 -7.27
CA ASP A 53 -9.95 11.34 -5.86
C ASP A 53 -11.22 11.69 -5.08
N LYS A 54 -12.28 12.06 -5.80
CA LYS A 54 -13.59 12.38 -5.22
C LYS A 54 -14.49 11.14 -5.08
N VAL A 55 -14.07 10.01 -5.67
CA VAL A 55 -14.79 8.75 -5.54
C VAL A 55 -14.72 8.28 -4.10
N ARG A 56 -15.85 7.84 -3.59
CA ARG A 56 -15.94 7.30 -2.25
C ARG A 56 -15.25 5.94 -2.18
N CYS A 57 -14.39 5.77 -1.18
CA CYS A 57 -13.74 4.48 -0.96
C CYS A 57 -14.75 3.46 -0.44
N THR A 58 -14.81 2.31 -1.09
CA THR A 58 -15.59 1.16 -0.63
C THR A 58 -14.73 0.25 0.26
N GLY A 59 -15.38 -0.58 1.07
CA GLY A 59 -14.67 -1.60 1.85
C GLY A 59 -13.88 -2.57 0.98
N GLN A 60 -14.36 -2.86 -0.24
CA GLN A 60 -13.64 -3.71 -1.19
C GLN A 60 -12.35 -3.04 -1.67
N MET A 61 -12.38 -1.74 -1.99
CA MET A 61 -11.19 -0.97 -2.38
C MET A 61 -10.11 -1.01 -1.29
N LEU A 62 -10.52 -0.78 -0.03
CA LEU A 62 -9.60 -0.80 1.11
C LEU A 62 -9.06 -2.20 1.40
N TRP A 63 -9.91 -3.22 1.32
CA TRP A 63 -9.49 -4.61 1.49
C TRP A 63 -8.47 -5.04 0.42
N ASN A 64 -8.70 -4.67 -0.85
CA ASN A 64 -7.75 -4.91 -1.94
C ASN A 64 -6.41 -4.22 -1.66
N LEU A 65 -6.45 -2.95 -1.23
CA LEU A 65 -5.26 -2.18 -0.93
C LEU A 65 -4.44 -2.83 0.20
N ALA A 66 -5.10 -3.29 1.26
CA ALA A 66 -4.48 -3.90 2.43
C ALA A 66 -3.91 -5.29 2.17
N THR A 67 -4.55 -6.09 1.30
CA THR A 67 -4.16 -7.48 1.04
C THR A 67 -3.11 -7.63 -0.06
N LEU A 68 -2.99 -6.64 -0.94
CA LEU A 68 -2.09 -6.67 -2.09
C LEU A 68 -0.86 -5.78 -1.90
N GLY A 69 -0.77 -5.08 -0.77
CA GLY A 69 0.34 -4.19 -0.42
C GLY A 69 1.35 -4.78 0.56
N PRO A 70 2.41 -4.01 0.89
CA PRO A 70 3.32 -4.32 1.98
C PRO A 70 2.58 -4.37 3.32
N SER A 71 2.94 -5.34 4.15
CA SER A 71 2.30 -5.60 5.44
C SER A 71 2.33 -4.41 6.40
N GLN A 72 3.33 -3.53 6.28
CA GLN A 72 3.48 -2.32 7.09
C GLN A 72 2.28 -1.35 6.98
N TYR A 73 1.56 -1.36 5.85
CA TYR A 73 0.37 -0.52 5.66
C TYR A 73 -0.93 -1.24 6.01
N THR A 74 -0.94 -2.58 6.07
CA THR A 74 -2.15 -3.40 6.23
C THR A 74 -2.95 -3.01 7.47
N THR A 75 -2.29 -2.93 8.63
CA THR A 75 -2.97 -2.57 9.89
C THR A 75 -3.52 -1.15 9.84
N TYR A 76 -2.77 -0.20 9.26
CA TYR A 76 -3.23 1.18 9.15
C TYR A 76 -4.45 1.29 8.22
N ILE A 77 -4.42 0.64 7.06
CA ILE A 77 -5.54 0.62 6.11
C ILE A 77 -6.80 0.03 6.77
N ALA A 78 -6.65 -1.00 7.60
CA ALA A 78 -7.78 -1.62 8.31
C ALA A 78 -8.49 -0.66 9.29
N THR A 79 -7.82 0.40 9.74
CA THR A 79 -8.44 1.44 10.59
C THR A 79 -9.29 2.46 9.81
N ILE A 80 -9.17 2.45 8.48
CA ILE A 80 -9.93 3.35 7.62
C ILE A 80 -11.33 2.76 7.45
N HIS A 81 -12.32 3.40 8.05
CA HIS A 81 -13.70 2.93 8.04
C HIS A 81 -14.50 3.53 6.85
N PRO A 82 -14.88 2.71 5.84
CA PRO A 82 -15.56 3.18 4.63
C PRO A 82 -17.04 3.55 4.86
N ASP A 83 -17.64 3.07 5.94
CA ASP A 83 -19.04 3.25 6.34
C ASP A 83 -19.34 4.64 6.93
N THR A 84 -18.32 5.38 7.37
CA THR A 84 -18.46 6.75 7.89
C THR A 84 -18.81 7.80 6.84
N ASN A 85 -19.07 7.38 5.60
CA ASN A 85 -19.51 8.22 4.48
C ASN A 85 -18.58 9.35 4.05
N ARG A 86 -17.37 9.45 4.61
CA ARG A 86 -16.44 10.57 4.41
C ARG A 86 -15.17 10.22 3.64
N GLU A 87 -14.78 8.95 3.63
CA GLU A 87 -13.53 8.55 3.01
C GLU A 87 -13.65 8.53 1.48
N THR A 88 -12.96 9.45 0.83
CA THR A 88 -12.72 9.41 -0.61
C THR A 88 -11.35 8.81 -0.92
N VAL A 89 -11.10 8.44 -2.17
CA VAL A 89 -9.79 7.99 -2.64
C VAL A 89 -8.70 9.02 -2.32
N GLY A 90 -9.00 10.31 -2.52
CA GLY A 90 -8.09 11.40 -2.17
C GLY A 90 -7.81 11.50 -0.66
N SER A 91 -8.82 11.34 0.19
CA SER A 91 -8.66 11.29 1.65
C SER A 91 -7.76 10.14 2.07
N VAL A 92 -8.01 8.95 1.54
CA VAL A 92 -7.24 7.74 1.85
C VAL A 92 -5.79 7.89 1.38
N ALA A 93 -5.58 8.41 0.17
CA ALA A 93 -4.24 8.70 -0.35
C ALA A 93 -3.47 9.67 0.57
N ASN A 94 -4.14 10.73 1.03
CA ASN A 94 -3.53 11.70 1.94
C ASN A 94 -3.19 11.09 3.30
N LYS A 95 -4.09 10.28 3.87
CA LYS A 95 -3.85 9.54 5.11
C LYS A 95 -2.65 8.61 5.01
N LEU A 96 -2.51 7.89 3.90
CA LEU A 96 -1.38 7.00 3.70
C LEU A 96 -0.05 7.77 3.56
N ARG A 97 -0.04 8.91 2.85
CA ARG A 97 1.14 9.78 2.79
C ARG A 97 1.50 10.37 4.15
N ASN A 98 0.50 10.73 4.95
CA ASN A 98 0.72 11.19 6.32
C ASN A 98 1.32 10.09 7.20
N TYR A 99 0.77 8.86 7.13
CA TYR A 99 1.30 7.70 7.83
C TYR A 99 2.75 7.39 7.42
N GLU A 100 3.05 7.46 6.12
CA GLU A 100 4.41 7.28 5.61
C GLU A 100 5.37 8.32 6.18
N SER A 101 4.99 9.60 6.13
CA SER A 101 5.85 10.69 6.59
C SER A 101 6.09 10.68 8.10
N ILE A 102 5.10 10.31 8.91
CA ILE A 102 5.15 10.46 10.37
C ILE A 102 5.64 9.18 11.05
N ILE A 103 5.24 8.01 10.54
CA ILE A 103 5.45 6.73 11.21
C ILE A 103 6.44 5.87 10.43
N CYS A 104 6.15 5.56 9.16
CA CYS A 104 6.93 4.57 8.41
C CYS A 104 8.35 5.05 8.08
N GLY A 105 8.48 6.29 7.60
CA GLY A 105 9.77 6.88 7.22
C GLY A 105 10.79 6.93 8.37
N PRO A 106 10.47 7.54 9.52
CA PRO A 106 11.37 7.54 10.67
C PRO A 106 11.72 6.13 11.17
N MET A 107 10.74 5.21 11.21
CA MET A 107 10.96 3.83 11.62
C MET A 107 11.93 3.11 10.67
N GLN A 108 11.77 3.28 9.36
CA GLN A 108 12.65 2.68 8.36
C GLN A 108 14.08 3.24 8.44
N ALA A 109 14.24 4.52 8.74
CA ALA A 109 15.55 5.13 8.96
C ALA A 109 16.25 4.54 10.19
N GLN A 110 15.53 4.36 11.31
CA GLN A 110 16.08 3.73 12.51
C GLN A 110 16.47 2.26 12.26
N VAL A 111 15.60 1.48 11.60
CA VAL A 111 15.92 0.09 11.23
C VAL A 111 17.15 0.01 10.34
N SER A 112 17.29 0.94 9.38
CA SER A 112 18.45 0.99 8.48
C SER A 112 19.73 1.37 9.21
N ALA A 113 19.66 2.29 10.18
CA ALA A 113 20.79 2.68 11.01
C ALA A 113 21.28 1.50 11.87
N VAL A 114 20.36 0.83 12.55
CA VAL A 114 20.68 -0.35 13.39
C VAL A 114 21.23 -1.50 12.54
N ALA A 115 20.66 -1.76 11.36
CA ALA A 115 21.17 -2.78 10.44
C ALA A 115 22.59 -2.46 9.95
N LYS A 116 22.91 -1.17 9.78
CA LYS A 116 24.24 -0.72 9.39
C LYS A 116 25.24 -0.89 10.54
N GLU A 117 24.90 -0.44 11.75
CA GLU A 117 25.73 -0.59 12.95
C GLU A 117 26.06 -2.06 13.21
N LEU A 118 25.05 -2.93 13.20
CA LEU A 118 25.25 -4.37 13.37
C LEU A 118 26.19 -4.96 12.31
N LYS A 119 26.08 -4.51 11.06
CA LYS A 119 26.96 -4.96 9.97
C LYS A 119 28.41 -4.49 10.16
N GLU A 120 28.59 -3.29 10.71
CA GLU A 120 29.92 -2.73 11.03
C GLU A 120 30.55 -3.48 12.21
N ASP A 121 29.80 -3.71 13.29
CA ASP A 121 30.24 -4.51 14.45
C ASP A 121 30.71 -5.91 14.04
N MET A 122 29.91 -6.63 13.23
CA MET A 122 30.27 -7.96 12.74
C MET A 122 31.55 -7.94 11.88
N ARG A 123 31.78 -6.85 11.13
CA ARG A 123 33.00 -6.69 10.32
C ARG A 123 34.21 -6.41 11.19
N GLU A 124 34.06 -5.62 12.26
CA GLU A 124 35.12 -5.36 13.22
C GLU A 124 35.53 -6.61 13.99
N ASP A 125 34.58 -7.39 14.48
CA ASP A 125 34.86 -8.63 15.22
C ASP A 125 35.57 -9.67 14.35
N MET A 126 35.16 -9.83 13.09
CA MET A 126 35.89 -10.68 12.13
C MET A 126 37.31 -10.15 11.86
N GLY A 127 37.49 -8.83 11.78
CA GLY A 127 38.81 -8.21 11.60
C GLY A 127 39.74 -8.44 12.81
N ARG A 128 39.23 -8.29 14.03
CA ARG A 128 39.98 -8.52 15.28
C ARG A 128 40.40 -9.98 15.42
N ASN A 129 39.51 -10.93 15.15
CA ASN A 129 39.83 -12.36 15.21
C ASN A 129 40.92 -12.76 14.21
N ASN A 130 40.91 -12.18 13.00
CA ASN A 130 41.93 -12.48 11.99
C ASN A 130 43.31 -11.91 12.38
N PHE A 131 43.35 -10.73 13.03
CA PHE A 131 44.59 -10.14 13.54
C PHE A 131 45.18 -10.95 14.70
N HIS A 132 44.33 -11.49 15.58
CA HIS A 132 44.75 -12.34 16.68
C HIS A 132 45.31 -13.69 16.19
N MET A 133 44.69 -14.32 15.19
CA MET A 133 45.17 -15.58 14.60
C MET A 133 46.46 -15.42 13.76
N ALA A 134 46.68 -14.26 13.15
CA ALA A 134 47.88 -13.98 12.35
C ALA A 134 49.12 -13.59 13.20
N SER A 135 48.94 -13.34 14.50
CA SER A 135 50.00 -12.93 15.42
C SER A 135 50.57 -14.08 16.28
N VAL A 136 50.19 -15.34 15.99
CA VAL A 136 50.64 -16.56 16.70
C VAL A 136 51.55 -17.40 15.81
#